data_AF-A0A0B1TQA2-F1
#
_entry.id   AF-A0A0B1TQA2-F1
#
_cell.length_a   1.000
_cell.length_b   1.000
_cell.length_c   1.000
_cell.angle_alpha   90.00
_cell.angle_beta   90.00
_cell.angle_gamma   90.00
#
_symmetry.space_group_name_H-M   'P 1'
#
loop_
_entity.id
_entity.type
_entity.pdbx_description
1 polymer ?
#
loop_
_entity_poly.entity_id
_entity_poly.type
_entity_poly.pdbx_seq_one_letter_code
_entity_poly.pdbx_strand_id
1 'polypeptide(L)'
;LLQSCVYHTTSTTPIDNTLDFLLEVKSLFGGIPFINHTLPADFDIFAAMGSLEQNHALGSLMGAMVSVDYKHVERHALYISQVKLSLVM
;
A
#
# COMPACT_ATOMS: atom_id res chain seq x y z
N LEU A 1 0.56 -6.00 -21.12
CA LEU A 1 1.20 -6.59 -19.92
C LEU A 1 2.67 -6.19 -19.80
N LEU A 2 3.58 -6.54 -20.72
CA LEU A 2 4.98 -6.08 -20.65
C LEU A 2 5.20 -4.69 -21.28
N GLN A 3 4.51 -4.40 -22.38
CA GLN A 3 4.59 -3.10 -23.06
C GLN A 3 4.14 -1.94 -22.16
N SER A 4 3.13 -2.13 -21.30
CA SER A 4 2.65 -1.10 -20.36
C SER A 4 3.73 -0.59 -19.39
N CYS A 5 4.68 -1.44 -19.00
CA CYS A 5 5.80 -1.06 -18.12
C CYS A 5 6.92 -0.29 -18.86
N VAL A 6 6.99 -0.38 -20.19
CA VAL A 6 8.04 0.22 -21.03
C VAL A 6 7.53 1.43 -21.83
N TYR A 7 6.21 1.51 -22.04
CA TYR A 7 5.60 2.55 -22.87
C TYR A 7 5.74 3.94 -22.24
N HIS A 8 5.81 4.05 -20.91
CA HIS A 8 6.07 5.31 -20.21
C HIS A 8 7.39 5.96 -20.65
N THR A 9 8.47 5.19 -20.83
CA THR A 9 9.80 5.73 -21.14
C THR A 9 10.00 6.05 -22.62
N THR A 10 9.12 5.53 -23.49
CA THR A 10 9.23 5.64 -24.96
C THR A 10 8.11 6.45 -25.59
N SER A 11 7.04 6.77 -24.85
CA SER A 11 5.89 7.54 -25.33
C SER A 11 6.14 9.06 -25.26
N THR A 12 5.70 9.76 -26.31
CA THR A 12 5.63 11.23 -26.34
C THR A 12 4.45 11.79 -25.53
N THR A 13 3.49 10.93 -25.15
CA THR A 13 2.37 11.23 -24.24
C THR A 13 2.31 10.12 -23.18
N PRO A 14 3.16 10.19 -22.14
CA PRO A 14 3.15 9.19 -21.09
C PRO A 14 1.82 9.19 -20.34
N ILE A 15 1.40 8.01 -19.87
CA ILE A 15 0.22 7.87 -19.00
C ILE A 15 0.56 8.49 -17.65
N ASP A 16 -0.20 9.50 -17.25
CA ASP A 16 -0.07 10.17 -15.96
C ASP A 16 -1.02 9.53 -14.93
N ASN A 17 -0.45 8.75 -14.00
CA ASN A 17 -1.19 8.11 -12.90
C ASN A 17 -1.21 8.97 -11.62
N THR A 18 -0.71 10.21 -11.68
CA THR A 18 -0.62 11.10 -10.51
C THR A 18 -2.00 11.40 -9.95
N LEU A 19 -3.00 11.62 -10.83
CA LEU A 19 -4.36 11.89 -10.39
C LEU A 19 -4.96 10.70 -9.63
N ASP A 20 -4.79 9.49 -10.15
CA ASP A 20 -5.29 8.27 -9.53
C ASP A 20 -4.65 8.05 -8.15
N PHE A 21 -3.34 8.25 -8.05
CA PHE A 21 -2.62 8.21 -6.78
C PHE A 21 -3.16 9.24 -5.77
N LEU A 22 -3.36 10.49 -6.20
CA LEU A 22 -3.87 11.55 -5.31
C LEU A 22 -5.32 11.29 -4.86
N LEU A 23 -6.15 10.73 -5.74
CA LEU A 23 -7.51 10.32 -5.41
C LEU A 23 -7.52 9.19 -4.38
N GLU A 24 -6.63 8.22 -4.53
CA GLU A 24 -6.48 7.13 -3.56
C GLU A 24 -5.95 7.62 -2.21
N VAL A 25 -4.92 8.47 -2.19
CA VAL A 25 -4.41 9.08 -0.94
C VAL A 25 -5.50 9.87 -0.24
N LYS A 26 -6.31 10.63 -0.98
CA LYS A 26 -7.47 11.34 -0.43
C LYS A 26 -8.51 10.37 0.13
N SER A 27 -8.78 9.26 -0.55
CA SER A 27 -9.74 8.25 -0.10
C SER A 27 -9.27 7.54 1.17
N LEU A 28 -7.99 7.22 1.28
CA LEU A 28 -7.43 6.47 2.40
C LEU A 28 -7.20 7.34 3.63
N PHE A 29 -6.70 8.57 3.45
CA PHE A 29 -6.23 9.42 4.54
C PHE A 29 -7.03 10.71 4.73
N GLY A 30 -8.01 11.00 3.86
CA GLY A 30 -8.69 12.30 3.82
C GLY A 30 -7.85 13.42 3.21
N GLY A 31 -6.60 13.14 2.83
CA GLY A 31 -5.69 14.13 2.26
C GLY A 31 -4.24 13.89 2.67
N ILE A 32 -3.40 14.90 2.47
CA ILE A 32 -1.97 14.83 2.79
C ILE A 32 -1.69 15.76 3.97
N PRO A 33 -1.40 15.22 5.18
CA PRO A 33 -1.24 16.02 6.38
C PRO A 33 -0.15 17.10 6.29
N PHE A 34 0.96 16.83 5.58
CA PHE A 34 2.06 17.78 5.42
C PHE A 34 1.78 18.91 4.42
N ILE A 35 0.61 18.94 3.78
CA ILE A 35 0.14 20.03 2.91
C ILE A 35 -1.12 20.69 3.52
N ASN A 36 -1.21 20.72 4.85
CA ASN A 36 -2.29 21.37 5.61
C ASN A 36 -3.69 20.72 5.44
N HIS A 37 -3.75 19.45 5.05
CA HIS A 37 -4.99 18.67 5.15
C HIS A 37 -5.11 18.04 6.54
N THR A 38 -6.33 17.84 7.02
CA THR A 38 -6.59 17.19 8.31
C THR A 38 -7.02 15.75 8.08
N LEU A 39 -6.67 14.86 9.02
CA LEU A 39 -7.22 13.52 9.06
C LEU A 39 -8.71 13.62 9.48
N PRO A 40 -9.57 12.72 8.98
CA PRO A 40 -10.93 12.56 9.50
C PRO A 40 -10.92 12.33 11.02
N ALA A 41 -11.95 12.80 11.72
CA ALA A 41 -12.04 12.71 13.18
C ALA A 41 -12.10 11.25 13.69
N ASP A 42 -12.59 10.35 12.85
CA ASP A 42 -12.78 8.91 13.08
C ASP A 42 -11.80 8.05 12.27
N PHE A 43 -10.64 8.60 11.92
CA PHE A 43 -9.64 7.89 11.11
C PHE A 43 -9.17 6.58 11.77
N ASP A 44 -9.51 5.46 11.14
CA ASP A 44 -9.01 4.14 11.50
C ASP A 44 -7.71 3.83 10.76
N ILE A 45 -6.60 3.97 11.48
CA ILE A 45 -5.27 3.71 10.97
C ILE A 45 -5.10 2.25 10.50
N PHE A 46 -5.70 1.28 11.18
CA PHE A 46 -5.55 -0.13 10.82
C PHE A 46 -6.36 -0.48 9.58
N ALA A 47 -7.55 0.11 9.40
CA ALA A 47 -8.33 -0.03 8.18
C ALA A 47 -7.61 0.57 6.96
N ALA A 48 -7.04 1.78 7.10
CA ALA A 48 -6.28 2.42 6.04
C ALA A 48 -5.04 1.61 5.66
N MET A 49 -4.28 1.11 6.64
CA MET A 49 -3.08 0.30 6.37
C MET A 49 -3.45 -1.08 5.81
N GLY A 50 -4.50 -1.71 6.32
CA GLY A 50 -4.99 -2.99 5.80
C GLY A 50 -5.43 -2.87 4.33
N SER A 51 -6.09 -1.77 3.97
CA SER A 51 -6.45 -1.48 2.56
C SER A 51 -5.21 -1.29 1.68
N LEU A 52 -4.18 -0.58 2.16
CA LEU A 52 -2.91 -0.44 1.43
C LEU A 52 -2.22 -1.79 1.23
N GLU A 53 -2.15 -2.61 2.28
CA GLU A 53 -1.52 -3.91 2.20
C GLU A 53 -2.28 -4.86 1.27
N GLN A 54 -3.62 -4.86 1.33
CA GLN A 54 -4.46 -5.72 0.50
C GLN A 54 -4.40 -5.35 -0.99
N ASN A 55 -4.42 -4.05 -1.31
CA ASN A 55 -4.52 -3.58 -2.69
C ASN A 55 -3.15 -3.39 -3.37
N HIS A 56 -2.10 -3.11 -2.59
CA HIS A 56 -0.77 -2.77 -3.12
C HIS A 56 0.36 -3.66 -2.60
N ALA A 57 0.06 -4.65 -1.75
CA ALA A 57 1.08 -5.49 -1.09
C ALA A 57 2.14 -4.65 -0.33
N LEU A 58 1.72 -3.49 0.19
CA LEU A 58 2.59 -2.52 0.86
C LEU A 58 2.37 -2.55 2.38
N GLY A 59 3.20 -3.33 3.09
CA GLY A 59 3.26 -3.30 4.55
C GLY A 59 3.95 -2.03 5.04
N SER A 60 3.25 -1.24 5.86
CA SER A 60 3.69 0.09 6.33
C SER A 60 3.90 0.17 7.85
N LEU A 61 2.89 -0.15 8.65
CA LEU A 61 2.95 -0.23 10.12
C LEU A 61 3.16 -1.67 10.60
N MET A 62 2.47 -2.60 9.95
CA MET A 62 2.59 -4.04 10.14
C MET A 62 2.57 -4.69 8.76
N GLY A 63 3.24 -5.84 8.65
CA GLY A 63 3.16 -6.71 7.49
C GLY A 63 2.43 -7.99 7.86
N ALA A 64 1.39 -8.32 7.10
CA ALA A 64 0.57 -9.50 7.21
C ALA A 64 0.86 -10.47 6.05
N MET A 65 1.14 -11.72 6.38
CA MET A 65 1.33 -12.78 5.38
C MET A 65 0.62 -14.05 5.82
N VAL A 66 -0.05 -14.71 4.87
CA VAL A 66 -0.56 -16.07 5.07
C VAL A 66 0.55 -17.06 4.69
N SER A 67 0.94 -17.90 5.63
CA SER A 67 1.96 -18.93 5.44
C SER A 67 1.59 -20.20 6.21
N VAL A 68 2.39 -21.25 6.07
CA VAL A 68 2.23 -22.52 6.78
C VAL A 68 2.31 -22.30 8.30
N ASP A 69 1.38 -22.89 9.06
CA ASP A 69 1.43 -22.85 10.53
C ASP A 69 2.64 -23.63 11.04
N TYR A 70 3.55 -22.94 11.74
CA TYR A 70 4.76 -23.52 12.33
C TYR A 70 4.50 -24.63 13.36
N LYS A 71 3.29 -24.72 13.94
CA LYS A 71 2.91 -25.81 14.85
C LYS A 71 2.15 -26.94 14.16
N HIS A 72 1.46 -26.66 13.05
CA HIS A 72 0.62 -27.62 12.32
C HIS A 72 0.80 -27.42 10.81
N VAL A 73 1.79 -28.12 10.23
CA VAL A 73 2.26 -27.86 8.85
C VAL A 73 1.20 -28.10 7.76
N GLU A 74 0.14 -28.83 8.08
CA GLU A 74 -1.02 -29.06 7.23
C GLU A 74 -2.01 -27.87 7.16
N ARG A 75 -1.77 -26.79 7.92
CA ARG A 75 -2.63 -25.61 7.99
C ARG A 75 -1.88 -24.35 7.56
N HIS A 76 -2.65 -23.32 7.22
CA HIS A 76 -2.15 -21.98 7.03
C HIS A 76 -2.56 -21.09 8.21
N ALA A 77 -1.69 -20.17 8.58
CA ALA A 77 -1.93 -19.16 9.59
C ALA A 77 -1.61 -17.77 9.04
N LEU A 78 -2.31 -16.76 9.57
CA LEU A 78 -1.99 -15.36 9.33
C LEU A 78 -0.89 -14.92 10.30
N TYR A 79 0.21 -14.44 9.75
CA TYR A 79 1.32 -13.88 10.51
C TYR A 79 1.32 -12.38 10.39
N ILE A 80 1.24 -11.69 11.53
CA ILE A 80 1.41 -10.23 11.61
C ILE A 80 2.80 -9.98 12.20
N SER A 81 3.59 -9.15 11.52
CA SER A 81 4.98 -8.88 11.90
C SER A 81 5.37 -7.44 11.62
N GLN A 82 6.53 -7.04 12.14
CA GLN A 82 7.14 -5.75 11.83
C GLN A 82 7.45 -5.64 10.32
N VAL A 83 7.29 -4.45 9.78
CA VAL A 83 7.59 -4.18 8.36
C VAL A 83 9.09 -4.07 8.11
N LYS A 84 9.47 -4.22 6.84
CA LYS A 84 10.80 -3.83 6.38
C LYS A 84 10.84 -2.30 6.31
N LEU A 85 11.79 -1.70 7.01
CA LEU A 85 12.01 -0.26 6.94
C LEU A 85 12.66 0.09 5.60
N SER A 86 12.12 1.08 4.90
CA SER A 86 12.81 1.73 3.77
C SER A 86 13.94 2.61 4.30
N LEU A 87 15.03 2.00 4.75
CA LEU A 87 16.32 2.68 4.79
C LEU A 87 16.90 2.62 3.36
N VAL A 88 16.64 3.70 2.61
CA VAL A 88 17.21 4.10 1.30
C VAL A 88 18.05 3.03 0.57
N MET A 89 17.54 2.58 -0.59
CA MET A 89 18.35 2.02 -1.69
C MET A 89 18.31 2.98 -2.87
#